data_AF-A0A6V7HQF6-F1
#
_entry.id   AF-A0A6V7HQF6-F1
#
_cell.length_a   1.000
_cell.length_b   1.000
_cell.length_c   1.000
_cell.angle_alpha   90.00
_cell.angle_beta   90.00
_cell.angle_gamma   90.00
#
_symmetry.space_group_name_H-M   'P 1'
#
loop_
_entity.id
_entity.type
_entity.pdbx_description
1 polymer ?
#
loop_
_entity_poly.entity_id
_entity_poly.type
_entity_poly.pdbx_seq_one_letter_code
_entity_poly.pdbx_strand_id
1 'polypeptide(L)' 'EKPEDIPTCNVDGVIYKAGEAFSPAGDPVRRCYCGPGYT' A
#
# COMPACT_ATOMS: atom_id res chain seq x y z
N GLU A 1 -4.96 18.56 6.76
CA GLU A 1 -4.41 17.20 6.94
C GLU A 1 -2.89 17.31 6.91
N LYS A 2 -2.18 16.76 7.90
CA LYS A 2 -0.71 16.79 7.90
C LYS A 2 -0.22 15.71 6.94
N PRO A 3 0.91 15.91 6.22
CA PRO A 3 1.47 14.89 5.33
C PRO A 3 1.87 13.59 6.06
N GLU A 4 1.89 13.61 7.40
CA GLU A 4 2.17 12.47 8.29
C GLU A 4 0.95 11.55 8.50
N ASP A 5 -0.27 12.02 8.18
CA ASP A 5 -1.54 11.27 8.28
C ASP A 5 -1.89 10.49 7.00
N ILE A 6 -1.03 10.53 5.97
CA ILE A 6 -1.29 9.80 4.73
C ILE A 6 -1.25 8.30 5.05
N PRO A 7 -2.33 7.54 4.76
CA PRO A 7 -2.34 6.12 5.04
C PRO A 7 -1.21 5.43 4.27
N THR A 8 -0.49 4.55 4.97
CA THR A 8 0.59 3.77 4.38
C THR A 8 0.30 2.29 4.56
N CYS A 9 0.69 1.50 3.56
CA CYS A 9 0.54 0.05 3.56
C CYS A 9 1.94 -0.56 3.62
N ASN A 10 2.19 -1.39 4.64
CA ASN A 10 3.40 -2.20 4.71
C ASN A 10 3.11 -3.55 4.07
N VAL A 11 3.68 -3.80 2.91
CA VAL A 11 3.48 -5.02 2.13
C VAL A 11 4.84 -5.61 1.84
N ASP A 12 5.07 -6.83 2.30
CA ASP A 12 6.35 -7.54 2.14
C ASP A 12 7.58 -6.74 2.65
N GLY A 13 7.39 -5.87 3.64
CA GLY A 13 8.44 -5.00 4.19
C GLY A 13 8.65 -3.69 3.41
N VAL A 14 7.88 -3.44 2.36
CA VAL A 14 7.90 -2.20 1.58
C VAL A 14 6.72 -1.32 2.00
N ILE A 15 6.99 -0.04 2.27
CA ILE A 15 5.98 0.94 2.65
C ILE A 15 5.48 1.66 1.40
N TYR A 16 4.21 1.47 1.07
CA TYR A 16 3.51 2.14 -0.01
C TYR A 16 2.64 3.27 0.53
N LYS A 17 2.58 4.40 -0.18
CA LYS A 17 1.70 5.53 0.17
C LYS A 17 0.31 5.32 -0.41
N ALA A 18 -0.71 5.95 0.19
CA ALA A 18 -2.05 5.98 -0.38
C ALA A 18 -2.04 6.39 -1.86
N GLY A 19 -2.69 5.58 -2.71
CA GLY A 19 -2.73 5.70 -4.16
C GLY A 19 -1.65 4.92 -4.91
N GLU A 20 -0.59 4.45 -4.24
CA GLU A 20 0.46 3.66 -4.90
C GLU A 20 -0.04 2.24 -5.21
N ALA A 21 0.30 1.78 -6.41
CA ALA A 21 0.04 0.40 -6.84
C ALA A 21 1.20 -0.51 -6.45
N PHE A 22 0.90 -1.72 -6.04
CA PHE A 22 1.89 -2.74 -5.72
C PHE A 22 1.40 -4.14 -6.08
N SER A 23 2.35 -5.06 -6.20
CA SER A 23 2.07 -6.50 -6.34
C SER A 23 2.70 -7.23 -5.17
N PRO A 24 1.94 -7.96 -4.35
CA PRO A 24 2.49 -8.73 -3.24
C PRO A 24 3.38 -9.86 -3.77
N ALA A 25 4.45 -10.18 -3.05
CA ALA A 25 5.44 -11.18 -3.44
C ALA A 25 4.82 -12.59 -3.57
N GLY A 26 3.81 -12.89 -2.76
CA GLY A 26 3.05 -14.15 -2.84
C GLY A 26 2.09 -14.25 -4.03
N ASP A 27 1.74 -13.13 -4.67
CA ASP A 27 0.83 -13.10 -5.82
C ASP A 27 1.20 -11.94 -6.77
N PRO A 28 2.28 -12.10 -7.56
CA PRO A 28 2.81 -11.02 -8.41
C PRO A 28 1.86 -10.60 -9.55
N VAL A 29 0.86 -11.44 -9.84
CA VAL A 29 -0.17 -11.17 -10.85
C VAL A 29 -1.24 -10.22 -10.31
N ARG A 30 -1.46 -10.22 -9.00
CA ARG A 30 -2.46 -9.35 -8.35
C ARG A 30 -1.90 -7.95 -8.18
N ARG A 31 -2.50 -7.00 -8.91
CA ARG A 31 -2.27 -5.56 -8.69
C ARG A 31 -3.21 -5.04 -7.62
N CYS A 32 -2.61 -4.57 -6.54
CA CYS A 32 -3.29 -3.91 -5.42
C CYS A 32 -2.95 -2.42 -5.42
N TYR A 33 -3.75 -1.64 -4.71
CA TYR A 33 -3.51 -0.22 -4.49
C TYR A 33 -3.56 0.04 -2.99
N CYS A 34 -2.59 0.80 -2.48
CA CYS A 34 -2.64 1.22 -1.09
C CYS A 34 -3.73 2.27 -0.94
N GLY A 35 -4.70 2.03 -0.07
CA GLY A 35 -5.83 2.94 0.12
C GLY A 35 -6.38 2.86 1.54
N PRO A 36 -7.21 3.83 1.95
CA PRO A 36 -7.88 3.77 3.24
C PRO A 36 -8.79 2.52 3.28
N GLY A 37 -8.49 1.60 4.19
CA GLY A 37 -9.19 0.31 4.31
C GLY A 37 -8.32 -0.93 4.06
N TYR A 38 -7.02 -0.77 3.79
CA TYR A 38 -6.06 -1.87 3.90
C TYR A 38 -5.74 -2.11 5.39
N THR A 39 -6.47 -3.04 6.03
CA THR A 39 -6.25 -3.50 7.42
C THR A 39 -5.68 -4.90 7.45
#